data_AF-A0A120G6H5-F1
#
_entry.id   AF-A0A120G6H5-F1
#
_cell.length_a   1.000
_cell.length_b   1.000
_cell.length_c   1.000
_cell.angle_alpha   90.00
_cell.angle_beta   90.00
_cell.angle_gamma   90.00
#
_symmetry.space_group_name_H-M   'P 1'
#
loop_
_entity.id
_entity.type
_entity.pdbx_description
1 polymer ?
#
loop_
_entity_poly.entity_id
_entity_poly.type
_entity_poly.pdbx_seq_one_letter_code
_entity_poly.pdbx_strand_id
1 'polypeptide(L)' 'MQDQLLELQKTLHKTIVFITHDLDEAVRIGNRIAILKDGKLIQVGTPREILHSPADEYVDRFVQRRAAVV' A
#
# COMPACT_ATOMS: atom_id res chain seq x y z
N MET A 1 -4.37 17.20 2.00
CA MET A 1 -4.23 16.23 3.12
C MET A 1 -3.04 15.31 2.90
N GLN A 2 -3.04 14.42 1.90
CA GLN A 2 -1.93 13.48 1.65
C GLN A 2 -0.58 14.18 1.37
N ASP A 3 -0.59 15.26 0.59
CA ASP A 3 0.66 15.98 0.26
C ASP A 3 1.29 16.66 1.48
N GLN A 4 0.48 17.15 2.42
CA GLN A 4 0.98 17.74 3.68
C GLN A 4 1.64 16.69 4.58
N LEU A 5 1.13 15.45 4.56
CA LEU A 5 1.73 14.33 5.29
C LEU A 5 3.11 13.98 4.72
N LEU A 6 3.26 14.00 3.39
CA LEU A 6 4.53 13.78 2.70
C LEU A 6 5.53 14.91 2.97
N GLU A 7 5.08 16.17 3.02
CA GLU A 7 5.93 17.30 3.43
C GLU A 7 6.37 17.19 4.90
N LEU A 8 5.48 16.78 5.80
CA LEU A 8 5.84 16.52 7.19
C LEU A 8 6.85 15.38 7.31
N GLN A 9 6.67 14.30 6.55
CA GLN A 9 7.61 13.18 6.51
C GLN A 9 9.01 13.65 6.09
N LYS A 10 9.09 14.47 5.04
CA LYS A 10 10.35 15.04 4.52
C LYS A 10 11.04 15.94 5.53
N THR A 11 10.27 16.63 6.37
CA THR A 11 10.82 17.59 7.35
C THR A 11 11.19 16.94 8.67
N LEU A 12 10.37 15.99 9.15
CA LEU A 12 10.51 15.38 10.47
C LEU A 12 11.35 14.09 10.49
N HIS A 13 11.52 13.45 9.32
CA HIS A 13 12.25 12.19 9.16
C HIS A 13 11.84 11.10 10.17
N LYS A 14 10.55 11.04 10.49
CA LYS A 14 9.99 10.00 11.37
C LYS A 14 9.39 8.86 10.56
N THR A 15 9.41 7.67 11.15
CA THR A 15 8.68 6.51 10.62
C THR A 15 7.18 6.79 10.70
N ILE A 16 6.48 6.65 9.58
CA ILE A 16 5.03 6.83 9.48
C ILE A 16 4.40 5.48 9.16
N VAL A 17 3.37 5.11 9.92
CA VAL A 17 2.49 4.00 9.59
C VAL A 17 1.17 4.60 9.13
N PHE A 18 0.88 4.46 7.85
CA PHE A 18 -0.37 4.92 7.24
C PHE A 18 -1.29 3.73 7.00
N ILE A 19 -2.54 3.83 7.49
CA ILE A 19 -3.55 2.78 7.36
C ILE A 19 -4.63 3.28 6.41
N THR A 20 -4.89 2.51 5.37
CA THR A 20 -5.95 2.78 4.41
C THR A 20 -6.58 1.46 3.95
N HIS A 21 -7.80 1.55 3.44
CA HIS A 21 -8.48 0.47 2.73
C HIS A 21 -8.27 0.56 1.21
N ASP A 22 -7.57 1.59 0.74
CA ASP A 22 -7.34 1.89 -0.67
C ASP A 22 -5.90 1.55 -1.08
N LEU A 23 -5.76 0.69 -2.10
CA LEU A 23 -4.46 0.34 -2.65
C LEU A 23 -3.77 1.54 -3.34
N ASP A 24 -4.51 2.41 -4.01
CA ASP A 24 -3.92 3.51 -4.78
C ASP A 24 -3.27 4.55 -3.84
N GLU A 25 -3.90 4.79 -2.69
CA GLU A 25 -3.31 5.63 -1.64
C GLU A 25 -2.05 4.97 -1.05
N ALA A 26 -2.09 3.66 -0.79
CA ALA A 26 -0.96 2.92 -0.27
C ALA A 26 0.22 2.91 -1.25
N VAL A 27 -0.05 2.77 -2.55
CA VAL A 27 0.97 2.83 -3.62
C VAL A 27 1.54 4.24 -3.79
N ARG A 28 0.70 5.28 -3.69
CA ARG A 28 1.14 6.67 -3.83
C ARG A 28 2.02 7.15 -2.67
N ILE A 29 1.73 6.71 -1.45
CA ILE A 29 2.36 7.25 -0.23
C ILE A 29 3.42 6.29 0.34
N GLY A 30 3.18 4.99 0.25
CA GLY A 30 3.95 3.97 0.96
C GLY A 30 5.22 3.53 0.24
N ASN A 31 6.35 3.51 0.96
CA ASN A 31 7.55 2.84 0.48
C ASN A 31 7.44 1.31 0.57
N ARG A 32 6.65 0.84 1.54
CA ARG A 32 6.29 -0.56 1.77
C ARG A 32 4.82 -0.63 2.11
N ILE A 33 4.16 -1.67 1.61
CA ILE A 33 2.74 -1.93 1.79
C ILE A 33 2.61 -3.26 2.52
N ALA A 34 1.77 -3.28 3.55
CA ALA A 34 1.37 -4.48 4.28
C ALA A 34 -0.12 -4.71 4.06
N ILE A 35 -0.49 -5.85 3.48
CA ILE A 35 -1.88 -6.25 3.26
C ILE A 35 -2.30 -7.17 4.39
N LEU A 36 -3.39 -6.81 5.07
CA LEU A 36 -4.00 -7.58 6.13
C LEU A 36 -5.37 -8.08 5.71
N LYS A 37 -5.71 -9.31 6.13
CA LYS A 37 -7.04 -9.91 5.97
C LYS A 37 -7.36 -10.74 7.19
N ASP A 38 -8.56 -10.55 7.76
CA ASP A 38 -9.05 -11.33 8.90
C ASP A 38 -8.08 -11.36 10.09
N GLY A 39 -7.42 -10.22 10.35
CA GLY A 39 -6.42 -10.08 11.42
C GLY A 39 -5.06 -10.72 11.12
N LYS A 40 -4.86 -11.26 9.91
CA LYS A 40 -3.60 -11.87 9.48
C LYS A 40 -2.88 -11.00 8.45
N LEU A 41 -1.55 -10.94 8.57
CA LEU A 41 -0.69 -10.35 7.57
C LEU A 41 -0.54 -11.32 6.40
N ILE A 42 -1.00 -10.91 5.23
CA ILE A 42 -1.02 -11.76 4.03
C ILE A 42 0.24 -11.52 3.19
N GLN A 43 0.58 -10.26 2.94
CA GLN A 43 1.75 -9.91 2.14
C GLN A 43 2.34 -8.59 2.63
N VAL A 44 3.68 -8.51 2.59
CA VAL A 44 4.41 -7.25 2.74
C VAL A 44 5.40 -7.11 1.61
N GLY A 45 5.40 -5.97 0.95
CA GLY A 45 6.31 -5.72 -0.17
C GLY A 45 6.36 -4.25 -0.56
N THR A 46 7.21 -3.95 -1.52
CA THR A 46 7.16 -2.69 -2.26
C THR A 46 5.87 -2.61 -3.09
N PRO A 47 5.43 -1.41 -3.47
CA PRO A 47 4.29 -1.26 -4.38
C PRO A 47 4.40 -2.14 -5.64
N ARG A 48 5.60 -2.24 -6.21
CA ARG A 48 5.87 -3.06 -7.39
C ARG A 48 5.65 -4.56 -7.14
N GLU A 49 6.12 -5.08 -6.01
CA GLU A 49 5.93 -6.49 -5.64
C GLU A 49 4.46 -6.82 -5.38
N ILE A 50 3.72 -5.90 -4.74
CA ILE A 50 2.28 -6.07 -4.52
C ILE A 50 1.52 -6.16 -5.85
N LEU A 51 1.88 -5.33 -6.84
CA LEU A 51 1.19 -5.28 -8.13
C LEU A 51 1.57 -6.42 -9.08
N HIS A 52 2.84 -6.82 -9.12
CA HIS A 52 3.34 -7.79 -10.10
C HIS A 52 3.55 -9.21 -9.55
N SER A 53 3.51 -9.38 -8.23
CA SER A 53 3.74 -10.67 -7.58
C SER A 53 2.81 -10.82 -6.36
N PRO A 54 1.49 -10.87 -6.58
CA PRO A 54 0.53 -11.09 -5.50
C PRO A 54 0.78 -12.45 -4.84
N ALA A 55 0.77 -12.50 -3.52
CA ALA A 55 1.09 -13.69 -2.72
C ALA A 55 -0.03 -14.73 -2.71
N ASP A 56 -1.28 -14.30 -2.87
CA ASP A 56 -2.44 -15.18 -2.93
C ASP A 56 -3.56 -14.58 -3.80
N GLU A 57 -4.62 -15.37 -4.02
CA GLU A 57 -5.78 -14.91 -4.79
C GLU A 57 -6.52 -13.73 -4.16
N TYR A 58 -6.40 -13.52 -2.85
CA TYR A 58 -7.03 -12.36 -2.21
C TYR A 58 -6.30 -11.09 -2.58
N VAL A 59 -4.96 -11.08 -2.51
CA VAL A 59 -4.14 -9.95 -2.94
C VAL A 59 -4.32 -9.72 -4.44
N ASP A 60 -4.30 -10.77 -5.25
CA ASP A 60 -4.51 -10.67 -6.70
C ASP A 60 -5.88 -10.03 -7.02
N ARG A 61 -6.97 -10.50 -6.40
CA ARG A 61 -8.29 -9.87 -6.56
C ARG A 61 -8.34 -8.44 -6.02
N PHE A 62 -7.61 -8.13 -4.95
CA PHE A 62 -7.55 -6.80 -4.36
C PHE A 62 -6.87 -5.81 -5.32
N VAL A 63 -5.78 -6.24 -5.96
CA VAL A 63 -5.07 -5.49 -7.01
C VAL A 63 -5.95 -5.34 -8.25
N GLN A 64 -6.51 -6.43 -8.78
CA GLN A 64 -7.31 -6.42 -10.02
C GLN A 64 -8.58 -5.58 -9.94
N ARG A 65 -9.23 -5.52 -8.76
CA ARG A 65 -10.41 -4.66 -8.58
C ARG A 65 -10.13 -3.17 -8.77
N ARG A 66 -8.86 -2.76 -8.76
CA ARG A 66 -8.46 -1.34 -8.80
C ARG A 66 -7.38 -1.01 -9.82
N ALA A 67 -6.62 -1.99 -10.32
CA ALA A 67 -5.64 -1.84 -11.39
C ALA A 67 -6.26 -1.65 -12.80
N ALA A 68 -7.52 -1.23 -12.91
CA ALA A 68 -8.23 -1.04 -14.18
C ALA A 68 -7.72 0.15 -15.02
N VAL A 69 -6.56 0.73 -14.69
CA VAL A 69 -5.94 1.81 -15.46
C VAL A 69 -4.42 1.60 -15.48
N VAL A 70 -3.93 0.76 -16.39
CA VAL A 70 -2.64 0.92 -17.07
C VAL A 70 -2.79 0.47 -18.51
#